data_AF-A0A8X6F1Y5-F1
#
_entry.id   AF-A0A8X6F1Y5-F1
#
_cell.length_a   1.000
_cell.length_b   1.000
_cell.length_c   1.000
_cell.angle_alpha   90.00
_cell.angle_beta   90.00
_cell.angle_gamma   90.00
#
_symmetry.space_group_name_H-M   'P 1'
#
loop_
_entity.id
_entity.type
_entity.pdbx_description
1 polymer ?
#
loop_
_entity_poly.entity_id
_entity_poly.type
_entity_poly.pdbx_seq_one_letter_code
_entity_poly.pdbx_strand_id
1 'polypeptide(L)'
;MLSSNTSVVDRKVIVKSMKTFVAKIAMEEHGHMVLLALFDCLDDTVLIEKHIIKELVSHLLELSQNIHGKKVLSYLLNPRDPHYIHPDVINILKQGDGNQTSKKDPEIRSSELKSMIATPLLDLIKSNISNLYTDNSFCLFALVILQHTVGNRKEAFQSIADLVVEPYTTENKKHAIENPGSHFMFKQLIVRDKEESNDNVKFSEVLIQTVPKLVFKSWMDCNRGAFLLVGLLETELPTVVERIKQELDGCKKSLKKKPYKGAEILIKKLQ
;
A
#
# COMPACT_ATOMS: atom_id res chain seq x y z
N MET A 1 23.18 -13.77 9.48
CA MET A 1 24.29 -14.71 9.77
C MET A 1 24.49 -15.00 11.25
N LEU A 2 24.53 -14.01 12.17
CA LEU A 2 24.58 -14.31 13.63
C LEU A 2 23.22 -14.72 14.21
N SER A 3 22.11 -14.13 13.76
CA SER A 3 20.77 -14.47 14.27
C SER A 3 20.28 -15.87 13.85
N SER A 4 20.71 -16.38 12.70
CA SER A 4 20.21 -17.64 12.14
C SER A 4 20.90 -18.89 12.71
N ASN A 5 22.14 -18.81 13.19
CA ASN A 5 22.89 -19.98 13.71
C ASN A 5 23.05 -19.99 15.23
N THR A 6 22.41 -19.05 15.93
CA THR A 6 22.46 -18.93 17.40
C THR A 6 21.35 -19.74 18.07
N SER A 7 21.58 -20.12 19.34
CA SER A 7 20.60 -20.90 20.10
C SER A 7 19.29 -20.12 20.30
N VAL A 8 18.20 -20.82 20.61
CA VAL A 8 16.91 -20.17 20.93
C VAL A 8 17.06 -19.18 22.10
N VAL A 9 17.88 -19.51 23.10
CA VAL A 9 18.12 -18.66 24.26
C VAL A 9 18.81 -17.36 23.84
N ASP A 10 19.86 -17.46 23.01
CA ASP A 10 20.63 -16.30 22.54
C ASP A 10 19.76 -15.36 21.69
N ARG A 11 18.92 -15.91 20.81
CA ARG A 11 17.98 -15.11 20.02
C ARG A 11 17.02 -14.31 20.90
N LYS A 12 16.52 -14.90 21.99
CA LYS A 12 15.66 -14.18 22.95
C LYS A 12 16.41 -13.07 23.66
N VAL A 13 17.69 -13.25 23.99
CA VAL A 13 18.54 -12.22 24.59
C VAL A 13 18.76 -11.07 23.60
N ILE A 14 19.10 -11.39 22.35
CA ILE A 14 19.29 -10.39 21.27
C ILE A 14 18.04 -9.52 21.12
N VAL A 15 16.85 -10.13 20.96
CA VAL A 15 15.59 -9.37 20.83
C VAL A 15 15.35 -8.46 22.04
N LYS A 16 15.59 -8.95 23.25
CA LYS A 16 15.41 -8.13 24.47
C LYS A 16 16.40 -6.98 24.56
N SER A 17 17.63 -7.15 24.07
CA SER A 17 18.64 -6.08 24.06
C SER A 17 18.33 -4.95 23.06
N MET A 18 17.47 -5.20 22.06
CA MET A 18 17.05 -4.19 21.08
C MET A 18 15.97 -3.24 21.60
N LYS A 19 15.35 -3.55 22.74
CA LYS A 19 14.26 -2.75 23.32
C LYS A 19 14.68 -1.29 23.42
N THR A 20 13.79 -0.36 23.08
CA THR A 20 13.99 1.10 23.02
C THR A 20 14.86 1.61 21.87
N PHE A 21 15.45 0.71 21.07
CA PHE A 21 16.28 1.05 19.92
C PHE A 21 15.73 0.48 18.61
N VAL A 22 14.58 -0.20 18.61
CA VAL A 22 14.02 -0.91 17.46
C VAL A 22 13.74 0.07 16.32
N ALA A 23 13.11 1.21 16.59
CA ALA A 23 12.83 2.22 15.57
C ALA A 23 14.12 2.74 14.92
N LYS A 24 15.14 3.02 15.75
CA LYS A 24 16.46 3.44 15.27
C LYS A 24 17.13 2.38 14.42
N ILE A 25 17.10 1.12 14.85
CA ILE A 25 17.65 -0.02 14.11
C ILE A 25 16.92 -0.20 12.76
N ALA A 26 15.59 -0.07 12.76
CA ALA A 26 14.77 -0.22 11.55
C ALA A 26 15.07 0.85 10.48
N MET A 27 15.54 2.02 10.89
CA MET A 27 15.88 3.13 9.99
C MET A 27 17.36 3.18 9.58
N GLU A 28 18.18 2.28 10.11
CA GLU A 28 19.61 2.21 9.83
C GLU A 28 19.89 1.33 8.59
N GLU A 29 20.89 1.72 7.80
CA GLU A 29 21.20 1.11 6.50
C GLU A 29 21.51 -0.38 6.60
N HIS A 30 22.14 -0.83 7.67
CA HIS A 30 22.46 -2.25 7.88
C HIS A 30 21.67 -2.86 9.04
N GLY A 31 21.30 -2.07 10.04
CA GLY A 31 20.54 -2.47 11.21
C GLY A 31 19.18 -3.03 10.84
N HIS A 32 18.52 -2.47 9.83
CA HIS A 32 17.22 -2.96 9.38
C HIS A 32 17.28 -4.42 8.92
N MET A 33 18.39 -4.85 8.32
CA MET A 33 18.60 -6.22 7.85
C MET A 33 18.61 -7.23 9.02
N VAL A 34 19.00 -6.81 10.21
CA VAL A 34 18.95 -7.65 11.42
C VAL A 34 17.50 -7.95 11.78
N LEU A 35 16.60 -6.97 11.67
CA LEU A 35 15.17 -7.16 11.91
C LEU A 35 14.56 -8.10 10.86
N LEU A 36 14.92 -7.93 9.58
CA LEU A 36 14.46 -8.83 8.51
C LEU A 36 14.85 -10.29 8.80
N ALA A 37 16.11 -10.51 9.20
CA ALA A 37 16.59 -11.84 9.55
C ALA A 37 15.88 -12.41 10.79
N LEU A 38 15.54 -11.58 11.78
CA LEU A 38 14.77 -12.01 12.95
C LEU A 38 13.35 -12.45 12.57
N PHE A 39 12.71 -11.74 11.64
CA PHE A 39 11.40 -12.14 11.10
C PHE A 39 11.46 -13.48 10.37
N ASP A 40 12.57 -13.76 9.67
CA ASP A 40 12.76 -15.04 8.96
C ASP A 40 13.05 -16.22 9.89
N CYS A 41 13.68 -16.00 11.05
CA CYS A 41 14.20 -17.12 11.86
C CYS A 41 13.56 -17.31 13.23
N LEU A 42 12.90 -16.31 13.84
CA LEU A 42 12.42 -16.46 15.21
C LEU A 42 11.00 -17.04 15.28
N ASP A 43 10.87 -18.25 15.82
CA ASP A 43 9.58 -18.93 15.97
C ASP A 43 8.67 -18.33 17.05
N ASP A 44 9.26 -17.69 18.06
CA ASP A 44 8.55 -17.01 19.16
C ASP A 44 8.05 -15.64 18.66
N THR A 45 7.01 -15.66 17.83
CA THR A 45 6.40 -14.47 17.23
C THR A 45 5.72 -13.58 18.27
N VAL A 46 5.27 -14.14 19.41
CA VAL A 46 4.77 -13.35 20.55
C VAL A 46 5.88 -12.48 21.16
N LEU A 47 7.12 -12.99 21.22
CA LEU A 47 8.27 -12.18 21.63
C LEU A 47 8.57 -11.06 20.63
N ILE A 48 8.52 -11.35 19.32
CA ILE A 48 8.66 -10.34 18.25
C ILE A 48 7.57 -9.28 18.40
N GLU A 49 6.32 -9.69 18.62
CA GLU A 49 5.20 -8.78 18.80
C GLU A 49 5.48 -7.82 19.97
N LYS A 50 5.81 -8.40 21.12
CA LYS A 50 5.99 -7.68 22.38
C LYS A 50 7.13 -6.67 22.34
N HIS A 51 8.25 -7.01 21.71
CA HIS A 51 9.49 -6.24 21.83
C HIS A 51 9.87 -5.48 20.56
N ILE A 52 9.42 -5.93 19.38
CA ILE A 52 9.79 -5.31 18.10
C ILE A 52 8.55 -4.62 17.50
N ILE A 53 7.49 -5.38 17.20
CA ILE A 53 6.33 -4.82 16.49
C ILE A 53 5.67 -3.70 17.29
N LYS A 54 5.48 -3.84 18.62
CA LYS A 54 4.91 -2.76 19.44
C LYS A 54 5.71 -1.46 19.38
N GLU A 55 7.04 -1.54 19.30
CA GLU A 55 7.90 -0.36 19.20
C GLU A 55 7.94 0.21 17.78
N LEU A 56 7.84 -0.64 16.76
CA LEU A 56 7.64 -0.18 15.38
C LEU A 56 6.29 0.56 15.26
N VAL A 57 5.23 0.01 15.87
CA VAL A 57 3.88 0.60 15.87
C VAL A 57 3.90 2.01 16.48
N SER A 58 4.64 2.24 17.56
CA SER A 58 4.72 3.57 18.19
C SER A 58 5.50 4.61 17.36
N HIS A 59 6.18 4.21 16.28
CA HIS A 59 6.97 5.09 15.41
C HIS A 59 6.57 4.95 13.92
N LEU A 60 5.38 4.44 13.60
CA LEU A 60 5.00 4.10 12.22
C LEU A 60 5.12 5.25 11.23
N LEU A 61 4.70 6.45 11.63
CA LEU A 61 4.74 7.61 10.74
C LEU A 61 6.18 7.97 10.38
N GLU A 62 7.09 7.95 11.34
CA GLU A 62 8.52 8.19 11.13
C GLU A 62 9.13 7.10 10.23
N LEU A 63 8.85 5.82 10.53
CA LEU A 63 9.31 4.68 9.75
C LEU A 63 8.83 4.72 8.30
N SER A 64 7.59 5.16 8.06
CA SER A 64 7.02 5.27 6.71
C SER A 64 7.68 6.34 5.83
N GLN A 65 8.31 7.33 6.47
CA GLN A 65 9.05 8.39 5.79
C GLN A 65 10.52 8.01 5.56
N ASN A 66 11.05 7.04 6.31
CA ASN A 66 12.41 6.53 6.14
C ASN A 66 12.49 5.40 5.09
N ILE A 67 13.54 5.40 4.26
CA ILE A 67 13.73 4.39 3.20
C ILE A 67 13.97 2.97 3.74
N HIS A 68 14.68 2.82 4.85
CA HIS A 68 14.93 1.53 5.51
C HIS A 68 13.73 1.12 6.37
N GLY A 69 13.09 2.08 7.05
CA GLY A 69 11.86 1.86 7.81
C GLY A 69 10.76 1.26 6.93
N LYS A 70 10.54 1.81 5.73
CA LYS A 70 9.63 1.23 4.72
C LYS A 70 9.98 -0.21 4.36
N LYS A 71 11.27 -0.53 4.16
CA LYS A 71 11.70 -1.92 3.87
C LYS A 71 11.31 -2.87 4.99
N VAL A 72 11.50 -2.49 6.26
CA VAL A 72 11.10 -3.30 7.43
C VAL A 72 9.60 -3.54 7.45
N LEU A 73 8.81 -2.48 7.26
CA LEU A 73 7.34 -2.58 7.26
C LEU A 73 6.81 -3.38 6.07
N SER A 74 7.36 -3.17 4.87
CA SER A 74 7.03 -3.95 3.67
C SER A 74 7.41 -5.43 3.83
N TYR A 75 8.53 -5.74 4.50
CA TYR A 75 8.95 -7.13 4.72
C TYR A 75 7.99 -7.91 5.62
N LEU A 76 7.38 -7.25 6.62
CA LEU A 76 6.34 -7.87 7.45
C LEU A 76 5.06 -8.22 6.64
N LEU A 77 4.83 -7.55 5.51
CA LEU A 77 3.67 -7.77 4.64
C LEU A 77 3.95 -8.75 3.51
N ASN A 78 5.10 -8.65 2.85
CA ASN A 78 5.50 -9.53 1.77
C ASN A 78 7.01 -9.79 1.86
N PRO A 79 7.43 -10.78 2.65
CA PRO A 79 8.84 -11.09 2.84
C PRO A 79 9.54 -11.36 1.51
N ARG A 80 10.77 -10.85 1.38
CA ARG A 80 11.66 -11.12 0.23
C ARG A 80 11.11 -10.73 -1.15
N ASP A 81 10.17 -9.80 -1.19
CA ASP A 81 9.70 -9.23 -2.45
C ASP A 81 10.82 -8.41 -3.14
N PRO A 82 11.26 -8.79 -4.35
CA PRO A 82 12.35 -8.12 -5.05
C PRO A 82 12.00 -6.68 -5.50
N HIS A 83 10.72 -6.29 -5.46
CA HIS A 83 10.32 -4.91 -5.74
C HIS A 83 10.71 -3.95 -4.60
N TYR A 84 10.86 -4.46 -3.37
CA TYR A 84 11.15 -3.63 -2.19
C TYR A 84 12.51 -3.95 -1.55
N ILE A 85 12.99 -5.18 -1.73
CA ILE A 85 14.23 -5.67 -1.13
C ILE A 85 15.23 -6.01 -2.23
N HIS A 86 16.42 -5.43 -2.15
CA HIS A 86 17.46 -5.68 -3.15
C HIS A 86 17.80 -7.18 -3.23
N PRO A 87 17.98 -7.75 -4.44
CA PRO A 87 18.30 -9.17 -4.61
C PRO A 87 19.48 -9.66 -3.76
N ASP A 88 20.52 -8.84 -3.58
CA ASP A 88 21.66 -9.21 -2.73
C ASP A 88 21.27 -9.36 -1.24
N VAL A 89 20.38 -8.49 -0.76
CA VAL A 89 19.85 -8.60 0.61
C VAL A 89 19.01 -9.87 0.75
N ILE A 90 18.19 -10.19 -0.25
CA ILE A 90 17.43 -11.45 -0.29
C ILE A 90 18.39 -12.65 -0.26
N ASN A 91 19.47 -12.62 -1.05
CA ASN A 91 20.47 -13.68 -1.09
C ASN A 91 21.19 -13.84 0.25
N ILE A 92 21.49 -12.74 0.94
CA ILE A 92 22.06 -12.76 2.30
C ILE A 92 21.07 -13.39 3.29
N LEU A 93 19.79 -13.03 3.23
CA LEU A 93 18.75 -13.55 4.12
C LEU A 93 18.54 -15.06 3.93
N LYS A 94 18.54 -15.53 2.68
CA LYS A 94 18.43 -16.97 2.33
C LYS A 94 19.51 -17.84 2.96
N GLN A 95 20.68 -17.29 3.31
CA GLN A 95 21.72 -18.05 4.01
C GLN A 95 21.30 -18.48 5.42
N GLY A 96 20.23 -17.89 5.99
CA GLY A 96 19.65 -18.28 7.27
C GLY A 96 18.58 -19.37 7.18
N ASP A 97 18.19 -19.79 5.97
CA ASP A 97 17.12 -20.77 5.76
C ASP A 97 17.57 -22.18 6.18
N GLY A 98 16.60 -22.99 6.65
CA GLY A 98 16.87 -24.36 7.07
C GLY A 98 17.76 -24.50 8.32
N ASN A 99 17.98 -23.41 9.06
CA ASN A 99 18.80 -23.46 10.27
C ASN A 99 18.19 -24.41 11.34
N GLN A 100 19.06 -24.92 12.23
CA GLN A 100 18.68 -25.98 13.17
C GLN A 100 17.65 -25.57 14.22
N THR A 101 17.41 -24.27 14.43
CA THR A 101 16.62 -23.74 15.55
C THR A 101 15.30 -23.09 15.13
N SER A 102 15.08 -22.86 13.84
CA SER A 102 13.81 -22.41 13.27
C SER A 102 13.01 -23.62 12.80
N LYS A 103 11.99 -23.99 13.57
CA LYS A 103 11.15 -25.17 13.35
C LYS A 103 9.75 -24.81 12.85
N LYS A 104 9.27 -23.60 13.16
CA LYS A 104 8.00 -23.10 12.63
C LYS A 104 8.08 -22.96 11.11
N ASP A 105 7.02 -23.36 10.44
CA ASP A 105 6.87 -23.15 9.00
C ASP A 105 7.00 -21.65 8.65
N PRO A 106 7.79 -21.28 7.61
CA PRO A 106 8.00 -19.89 7.25
C PRO A 106 6.73 -19.12 6.91
N GLU A 107 5.76 -19.74 6.22
CA GLU A 107 4.50 -19.10 5.85
C GLU A 107 3.62 -18.86 7.07
N ILE A 108 3.58 -19.83 8.00
CA ILE A 108 2.89 -19.65 9.28
C ILE A 108 3.51 -18.48 10.04
N ARG A 109 4.85 -18.44 10.18
CA ARG A 109 5.55 -17.34 10.86
C ARG A 109 5.25 -15.99 10.20
N SER A 110 5.34 -15.91 8.87
CA SER A 110 5.05 -14.68 8.13
C SER A 110 3.60 -14.23 8.31
N SER A 111 2.64 -15.16 8.28
CA SER A 111 1.22 -14.84 8.44
C SER A 111 0.89 -14.29 9.84
N GLU A 112 1.50 -14.85 10.89
CA GLU A 112 1.36 -14.35 12.25
C GLU A 112 1.90 -12.92 12.37
N LEU A 113 3.13 -12.67 11.91
CA LEU A 113 3.75 -11.33 11.94
C LEU A 113 2.96 -10.30 11.13
N LYS A 114 2.47 -10.70 9.95
CA LYS A 114 1.60 -9.87 9.11
C LYS A 114 0.34 -9.47 9.85
N SER A 115 -0.31 -10.42 10.52
CA SER A 115 -1.55 -10.15 11.26
C SER A 115 -1.36 -9.11 12.37
N MET A 116 -0.20 -9.11 13.03
CA MET A 116 0.13 -8.19 14.11
C MET A 116 0.32 -6.74 13.66
N ILE A 117 0.77 -6.51 12.42
CA ILE A 117 1.06 -5.16 11.88
C ILE A 117 -0.04 -4.64 10.94
N ALA A 118 -0.95 -5.51 10.49
CA ALA A 118 -1.94 -5.22 9.46
C ALA A 118 -2.84 -4.01 9.78
N THR A 119 -3.53 -4.03 10.93
CA THR A 119 -4.41 -2.94 11.36
C THR A 119 -3.65 -1.64 11.58
N PRO A 120 -2.52 -1.62 12.33
CA PRO A 120 -1.71 -0.40 12.48
C PRO A 120 -1.28 0.26 11.16
N LEU A 121 -0.97 -0.52 10.12
CA LEU A 121 -0.61 0.03 8.81
C LEU A 121 -1.81 0.57 8.02
N LEU A 122 -2.98 -0.03 8.17
CA LEU A 122 -4.22 0.52 7.61
C LEU A 122 -4.59 1.84 8.29
N ASP A 123 -4.45 1.91 9.62
CA ASP A 123 -4.67 3.14 10.39
C ASP A 123 -3.66 4.23 10.02
N LEU A 124 -2.40 3.87 9.73
CA LEU A 124 -1.40 4.81 9.23
C LEU A 124 -1.88 5.51 7.95
N ILE A 125 -2.43 4.77 6.98
CA ILE A 125 -2.98 5.35 5.74
C ILE A 125 -4.17 6.25 6.09
N LYS A 126 -5.15 5.70 6.80
CA LYS A 126 -6.38 6.41 7.19
C LYS A 126 -6.08 7.77 7.83
N SER A 127 -5.12 7.82 8.75
CA SER A 127 -4.82 9.02 9.52
C SER A 127 -3.92 10.03 8.81
N ASN A 128 -3.16 9.65 7.77
CA ASN A 128 -2.09 10.50 7.24
C ASN A 128 -2.17 10.77 5.73
N ILE A 129 -2.96 10.01 4.97
CA ILE A 129 -2.96 10.13 3.50
C ILE A 129 -3.37 11.54 3.01
N SER A 130 -4.27 12.23 3.71
CA SER A 130 -4.67 13.60 3.40
C SER A 130 -3.51 14.59 3.38
N ASN A 131 -2.46 14.34 4.18
CA ASN A 131 -1.26 15.16 4.24
C ASN A 131 -0.12 14.61 3.38
N LEU A 132 -0.09 13.29 3.13
CA LEU A 132 1.02 12.60 2.50
C LEU A 132 0.78 12.19 1.04
N TYR A 133 -0.40 12.45 0.46
CA TYR A 133 -0.69 12.08 -0.94
C TYR A 133 0.24 12.75 -1.97
N THR A 134 0.95 13.81 -1.58
CA THR A 134 1.93 14.47 -2.44
C THR A 134 3.34 13.87 -2.38
N ASP A 135 3.62 13.04 -1.37
CA ASP A 135 4.84 12.25 -1.29
C ASP A 135 4.68 10.98 -2.12
N ASN A 136 5.31 10.97 -3.30
CA ASN A 136 5.29 9.82 -4.20
C ASN A 136 5.80 8.53 -3.53
N SER A 137 6.79 8.64 -2.63
CA SER A 137 7.33 7.49 -1.92
C SER A 137 6.33 6.91 -0.93
N PHE A 138 5.57 7.77 -0.24
CA PHE A 138 4.48 7.33 0.63
C PHE A 138 3.32 6.73 -0.16
N CYS A 139 2.92 7.31 -1.30
CA CYS A 139 1.88 6.72 -2.16
C CYS A 139 2.23 5.31 -2.64
N LEU A 140 3.50 5.09 -3.03
CA LEU A 140 3.98 3.76 -3.39
C LEU A 140 3.94 2.82 -2.19
N PHE A 141 4.36 3.28 -1.00
CA PHE A 141 4.30 2.49 0.21
C PHE A 141 2.86 2.12 0.63
N ALA A 142 1.92 3.06 0.50
CA ALA A 142 0.50 2.82 0.75
C ALA A 142 -0.07 1.74 -0.19
N LEU A 143 0.35 1.71 -1.46
CA LEU A 143 0.02 0.60 -2.36
C LEU A 143 0.51 -0.73 -1.79
N VAL A 144 1.77 -0.84 -1.35
CA VAL A 144 2.30 -2.08 -0.75
C VAL A 144 1.43 -2.56 0.41
N ILE A 145 1.06 -1.64 1.31
CA ILE A 145 0.18 -1.95 2.45
C ILE A 145 -1.14 -2.51 1.94
N LEU A 146 -1.84 -1.79 1.07
CA LEU A 146 -3.16 -2.18 0.59
C LEU A 146 -3.12 -3.49 -0.21
N GLN A 147 -2.01 -3.76 -0.91
CA GLN A 147 -1.83 -4.95 -1.73
C GLN A 147 -1.54 -6.22 -0.92
N HIS A 148 -0.85 -6.12 0.22
CA HIS A 148 -0.31 -7.29 0.91
C HIS A 148 -0.79 -7.47 2.36
N THR A 149 -1.44 -6.46 2.94
CA THR A 149 -2.04 -6.56 4.28
C THR A 149 -3.23 -7.50 4.30
N VAL A 150 -3.68 -7.84 5.51
CA VAL A 150 -4.90 -8.59 5.78
C VAL A 150 -5.90 -7.70 6.52
N GLY A 151 -7.15 -8.15 6.64
CA GLY A 151 -8.19 -7.40 7.35
C GLY A 151 -8.96 -6.41 6.45
N ASN A 152 -9.81 -5.62 7.08
CA ASN A 152 -10.74 -4.74 6.38
C ASN A 152 -10.07 -3.43 5.92
N ARG A 153 -9.95 -3.24 4.60
CA ARG A 153 -9.32 -2.05 3.99
C ARG A 153 -10.27 -0.88 3.74
N LYS A 154 -11.56 -1.03 4.05
CA LYS A 154 -12.60 -0.06 3.68
C LYS A 154 -12.29 1.36 4.15
N GLU A 155 -11.89 1.54 5.40
CA GLU A 155 -11.62 2.88 5.94
C GLU A 155 -10.36 3.51 5.33
N ALA A 156 -9.32 2.73 5.05
CA ALA A 156 -8.14 3.23 4.34
C ALA A 156 -8.48 3.64 2.90
N PHE A 157 -9.29 2.84 2.20
CA PHE A 157 -9.82 3.18 0.88
C PHE A 157 -10.70 4.43 0.91
N GLN A 158 -11.54 4.58 1.94
CA GLN A 158 -12.37 5.76 2.15
C GLN A 158 -11.50 7.02 2.25
N SER A 159 -10.47 7.00 3.11
CA SER A 159 -9.56 8.15 3.26
C SER A 159 -8.78 8.49 1.98
N ILE A 160 -8.50 7.49 1.13
CA ILE A 160 -7.91 7.71 -0.20
C ILE A 160 -8.94 8.32 -1.16
N ALA A 161 -10.18 7.85 -1.15
CA ALA A 161 -11.26 8.39 -1.98
C ALA A 161 -11.65 9.82 -1.55
N ASP A 162 -11.53 10.15 -0.27
CA ASP A 162 -11.78 11.49 0.28
C ASP A 162 -10.85 12.56 -0.33
N LEU A 163 -9.69 12.17 -0.90
CA LEU A 163 -8.78 13.08 -1.59
C LEU A 163 -9.38 13.69 -2.88
N VAL A 164 -10.46 13.12 -3.41
CA VAL A 164 -11.03 13.46 -4.72
C VAL A 164 -12.55 13.70 -4.67
N VAL A 165 -13.08 14.06 -3.49
CA VAL A 165 -14.50 14.41 -3.31
C VAL A 165 -14.84 15.79 -3.86
N GLU A 166 -13.87 16.70 -3.92
CA GLU A 166 -14.04 18.00 -4.53
C GLU A 166 -13.89 17.91 -6.05
N PRO A 167 -14.68 18.65 -6.85
CA PRO A 167 -14.50 18.72 -8.29
C PRO A 167 -13.08 19.17 -8.68
N TYR A 168 -12.52 18.51 -9.69
CA TYR A 168 -11.30 18.97 -10.33
C TYR A 168 -11.54 20.30 -11.04
N THR A 169 -10.61 21.24 -10.90
CA THR A 169 -10.57 22.47 -11.69
C THR A 169 -9.18 22.65 -12.29
N THR A 170 -9.11 23.26 -13.46
CA THR A 170 -7.83 23.55 -14.14
C THR A 170 -6.93 24.50 -13.34
N GLU A 171 -7.51 25.26 -12.40
CA GLU A 171 -6.79 26.17 -11.51
C GLU A 171 -6.17 25.43 -10.31
N ASN A 172 -6.81 24.35 -9.83
CA ASN A 172 -6.31 23.55 -8.72
C ASN A 172 -5.28 22.51 -9.18
N LYS A 173 -4.04 22.97 -9.42
CA LYS A 173 -2.91 22.09 -9.74
C LYS A 173 -2.50 21.15 -8.59
N LYS A 174 -3.01 21.36 -7.37
CA LYS A 174 -2.73 20.51 -6.20
C LYS A 174 -3.75 19.37 -6.05
N HIS A 175 -4.76 19.29 -6.90
CA HIS A 175 -5.74 18.22 -6.85
C HIS A 175 -5.07 16.84 -6.92
N ALA A 176 -5.50 15.89 -6.09
CA ALA A 176 -4.81 14.58 -5.94
C ALA A 176 -4.76 13.76 -7.25
N ILE A 177 -5.69 13.97 -8.19
CA ILE A 177 -5.66 13.36 -9.53
C ILE A 177 -4.45 13.82 -10.36
N GLU A 178 -4.00 15.05 -10.16
CA GLU A 178 -2.88 15.65 -10.90
C GLU A 178 -1.54 15.52 -10.17
N ASN A 179 -1.51 15.01 -8.93
CA ASN A 179 -0.23 14.63 -8.32
C ASN A 179 0.22 13.25 -8.86
N PRO A 180 1.50 13.09 -9.30
CA PRO A 180 1.97 11.84 -9.91
C PRO A 180 1.83 10.60 -9.01
N GLY A 181 2.18 10.70 -7.73
CA GLY A 181 2.16 9.61 -6.78
C GLY A 181 0.75 9.13 -6.48
N SER A 182 -0.15 10.05 -6.10
CA SER A 182 -1.54 9.70 -5.84
C SER A 182 -2.29 9.28 -7.10
N HIS A 183 -2.05 9.89 -8.26
CA HIS A 183 -2.61 9.42 -9.53
C HIS A 183 -2.23 7.96 -9.82
N PHE A 184 -0.95 7.64 -9.65
CA PHE A 184 -0.48 6.27 -9.83
C PHE A 184 -1.14 5.32 -8.82
N MET A 185 -1.26 5.74 -7.56
CA MET A 185 -1.97 4.98 -6.53
C MET A 185 -3.41 4.68 -6.92
N PHE A 186 -4.20 5.70 -7.29
CA PHE A 186 -5.58 5.49 -7.76
C PHE A 186 -5.63 4.52 -8.94
N LYS A 187 -4.77 4.71 -9.94
CA LYS A 187 -4.73 3.85 -11.12
C LYS A 187 -4.46 2.39 -10.75
N GLN A 188 -3.46 2.12 -9.90
CA GLN A 188 -3.12 0.75 -9.50
C GLN A 188 -4.22 0.09 -8.68
N LEU A 189 -4.86 0.83 -7.78
CA LEU A 189 -5.99 0.32 -6.99
C LEU A 189 -7.19 -0.04 -7.90
N ILE A 190 -7.54 0.83 -8.85
CA ILE A 190 -8.62 0.59 -9.81
C ILE A 190 -8.32 -0.62 -10.70
N VAL A 191 -7.09 -0.72 -11.24
CA VAL A 191 -6.71 -1.85 -12.11
C VAL A 191 -6.79 -3.18 -11.35
N ARG A 192 -6.35 -3.19 -10.08
CA ARG A 192 -6.38 -4.39 -9.25
C ARG A 192 -7.79 -4.87 -8.91
N ASP A 193 -8.78 -4.00 -8.90
CA ASP A 193 -10.17 -4.40 -8.62
C ASP A 193 -10.73 -5.38 -9.67
N LYS A 194 -10.11 -5.45 -10.86
CA LYS A 194 -10.42 -6.42 -11.91
C LYS A 194 -10.00 -7.85 -11.54
N GLU A 195 -9.00 -8.01 -10.67
CA GLU A 195 -8.53 -9.33 -10.26
C GLU A 195 -9.55 -9.98 -9.31
N GLU A 196 -9.86 -11.26 -9.56
CA GLU A 196 -10.60 -12.06 -8.60
C GLU A 196 -9.76 -12.21 -7.33
N SER A 197 -10.30 -11.73 -6.21
CA SER A 197 -9.63 -11.81 -4.92
C SER A 197 -10.65 -12.13 -3.84
N ASN A 198 -10.18 -12.78 -2.77
CA ASN A 198 -10.98 -13.03 -1.57
C ASN A 198 -11.27 -11.74 -0.76
N ASP A 199 -10.90 -10.57 -1.29
CA ASP A 199 -11.18 -9.29 -0.64
C ASP A 199 -12.61 -8.86 -0.94
N ASN A 200 -13.42 -8.79 0.11
CA ASN A 200 -14.81 -8.37 0.03
C ASN A 200 -15.00 -6.86 -0.23
N VAL A 201 -13.91 -6.09 -0.34
CA VAL A 201 -13.97 -4.63 -0.50
C VAL A 201 -13.09 -4.24 -1.68
N LYS A 202 -13.71 -3.73 -2.74
CA LYS A 202 -13.04 -3.19 -3.93
C LYS A 202 -12.89 -1.67 -3.80
N PHE A 203 -11.74 -1.13 -4.19
CA PHE A 203 -11.47 0.31 -4.05
C PHE A 203 -12.45 1.15 -4.89
N SER A 204 -12.73 0.71 -6.10
CA SER A 204 -13.60 1.40 -7.07
C SER A 204 -15.04 1.50 -6.56
N GLU A 205 -15.53 0.51 -5.82
CA GLU A 205 -16.84 0.57 -5.16
C GLU A 205 -16.86 1.60 -4.02
N VAL A 206 -15.81 1.61 -3.18
CA VAL A 206 -15.67 2.64 -2.13
C VAL A 206 -15.56 4.03 -2.76
N LEU A 207 -14.84 4.17 -3.88
CA LEU A 207 -14.66 5.42 -4.59
C LEU A 207 -16.00 5.98 -5.09
N ILE A 208 -16.85 5.18 -5.75
CA ILE A 208 -18.15 5.66 -6.24
C ILE A 208 -19.18 5.92 -5.12
N GLN A 209 -19.00 5.28 -3.95
CA GLN A 209 -19.82 5.53 -2.76
C GLN A 209 -19.41 6.82 -2.05
N THR A 210 -18.11 7.14 -2.09
CA THR A 210 -17.51 8.31 -1.45
C THR A 210 -17.72 9.58 -2.27
N VAL A 211 -17.38 9.50 -3.56
CA VAL A 211 -17.30 10.67 -4.42
C VAL A 211 -18.71 11.14 -4.80
N PRO A 212 -19.09 12.40 -4.49
CA PRO A 212 -20.40 12.93 -4.83
C PRO A 212 -20.72 12.86 -6.32
N LYS A 213 -22.03 12.84 -6.64
CA LYS A 213 -22.49 12.96 -8.03
C LYS A 213 -21.93 14.23 -8.67
N LEU A 214 -21.65 14.17 -9.97
CA LEU A 214 -21.13 15.25 -10.82
C LEU A 214 -19.63 15.54 -10.66
N VAL A 215 -18.96 14.99 -9.64
CA VAL A 215 -17.52 15.17 -9.45
C VAL A 215 -16.74 14.42 -10.52
N PHE A 216 -17.12 13.20 -10.90
CA PHE A 216 -16.41 12.44 -11.95
C PHE A 216 -16.45 13.15 -13.31
N LYS A 217 -17.50 13.94 -13.57
CA LYS A 217 -17.59 14.76 -14.79
C LYS A 217 -16.42 15.74 -14.89
N SER A 218 -16.00 16.34 -13.78
CA SER A 218 -14.87 17.28 -13.75
C SER A 218 -13.52 16.61 -14.07
N TRP A 219 -13.39 15.29 -13.86
CA TRP A 219 -12.16 14.57 -14.14
C TRP A 219 -11.85 14.50 -15.65
N MET A 220 -12.88 14.70 -16.49
CA MET A 220 -12.73 14.86 -17.94
C MET A 220 -12.05 16.16 -18.35
N ASP A 221 -11.70 17.05 -17.43
CA ASP A 221 -11.00 18.28 -17.75
C ASP A 221 -9.47 18.14 -17.73
N CYS A 222 -8.96 17.00 -17.26
CA CYS A 222 -7.54 16.65 -17.34
C CYS A 222 -7.27 15.24 -17.88
N ASN A 223 -6.07 15.04 -18.45
CA ASN A 223 -5.70 13.76 -19.05
C ASN A 223 -5.61 12.62 -18.02
N ARG A 224 -5.07 12.90 -16.83
CA ARG A 224 -4.95 11.94 -15.73
C ARG A 224 -6.33 11.49 -15.22
N GLY A 225 -7.24 12.45 -15.01
CA GLY A 225 -8.61 12.15 -14.62
C GLY A 225 -9.34 11.32 -15.67
N ALA A 226 -9.20 11.65 -16.95
CA ALA A 226 -9.77 10.86 -18.04
C ALA A 226 -9.27 9.40 -18.04
N PHE A 227 -7.99 9.15 -17.75
CA PHE A 227 -7.46 7.78 -17.61
C PHE A 227 -8.00 7.03 -16.39
N LEU A 228 -8.26 7.72 -15.27
CA LEU A 228 -8.92 7.08 -14.12
C LEU A 228 -10.36 6.68 -14.47
N LEU A 229 -11.10 7.53 -15.19
CA LEU A 229 -12.45 7.20 -15.67
C LEU A 229 -12.44 6.00 -16.62
N VAL A 230 -11.44 5.91 -17.51
CA VAL A 230 -11.22 4.72 -18.36
C VAL A 230 -11.01 3.48 -17.50
N GLY A 231 -10.11 3.56 -16.51
CA GLY A 231 -9.85 2.46 -15.59
C GLY A 231 -11.12 1.99 -14.88
N LEU A 232 -11.95 2.92 -14.39
CA LEU A 232 -13.22 2.59 -13.73
C LEU A 232 -14.19 1.86 -14.65
N LEU A 233 -14.27 2.25 -15.93
CA LEU A 233 -15.07 1.54 -16.93
C LEU A 233 -14.49 0.15 -17.27
N GLU A 234 -13.19 -0.06 -17.06
CA GLU A 234 -12.47 -1.32 -17.32
C GLU A 234 -12.46 -2.29 -16.13
N THR A 235 -12.95 -1.86 -14.96
CA THR A 235 -13.11 -2.73 -13.77
C THR A 235 -14.09 -3.88 -14.00
N GLU A 236 -15.04 -3.71 -14.94
CA GLU A 236 -16.15 -4.64 -15.19
C GLU A 236 -17.09 -4.84 -13.99
N LEU A 237 -16.93 -4.05 -12.92
CA LEU A 237 -17.84 -4.03 -11.77
C LEU A 237 -19.14 -3.31 -12.16
N PRO A 238 -20.32 -3.98 -12.17
CA PRO A 238 -21.55 -3.41 -12.73
C PRO A 238 -21.96 -2.07 -12.12
N THR A 239 -21.88 -1.94 -10.80
CA THR A 239 -22.24 -0.73 -10.05
C THR A 239 -21.32 0.45 -10.38
N VAL A 240 -20.02 0.20 -10.53
CA VAL A 240 -19.01 1.20 -10.90
C VAL A 240 -19.22 1.65 -12.33
N VAL A 241 -19.32 0.70 -13.27
CA VAL A 241 -19.49 1.00 -14.70
C VAL A 241 -20.79 1.77 -14.94
N GLU A 242 -21.90 1.35 -14.34
CA GLU A 242 -23.19 2.04 -14.45
C GLU A 242 -23.09 3.48 -13.93
N ARG A 243 -22.51 3.67 -12.73
CA ARG A 243 -22.37 5.01 -12.14
C ARG A 243 -21.55 5.95 -13.03
N ILE A 244 -20.42 5.49 -13.55
CA ILE A 244 -19.58 6.32 -14.42
C ILE A 244 -20.25 6.61 -15.77
N LYS A 245 -20.95 5.64 -16.38
CA LYS A 245 -21.72 5.89 -17.61
C LYS A 245 -22.83 6.92 -17.41
N GLN A 246 -23.55 6.86 -16.28
CA GLN A 246 -24.60 7.84 -15.94
C GLN A 246 -24.04 9.25 -15.78
N GLU A 247 -22.92 9.43 -15.07
CA GLU A 247 -22.34 10.77 -14.87
C GLU A 247 -21.75 11.39 -16.14
N LEU A 248 -21.27 10.55 -17.05
CA LEU A 248 -20.68 10.98 -18.32
C LEU A 248 -21.69 11.02 -19.47
N ASP A 249 -22.97 10.80 -19.21
CA ASP A 249 -24.01 10.89 -20.24
C ASP A 249 -24.03 12.29 -20.88
N GLY A 250 -24.24 12.32 -22.19
CA GLY A 250 -24.18 13.54 -23.01
C GLY A 250 -22.80 14.21 -23.13
N CYS A 251 -21.75 13.71 -22.46
CA CYS A 251 -20.45 14.40 -22.40
C CYS A 251 -19.54 14.16 -23.62
N LYS A 252 -19.92 13.26 -24.55
CA LYS A 252 -19.13 12.91 -25.75
C LYS A 252 -18.72 14.13 -26.59
N LYS A 253 -19.60 15.13 -26.75
CA LYS A 253 -19.26 16.36 -27.50
C LYS A 253 -18.19 17.20 -26.79
N SER A 254 -18.21 17.26 -25.46
CA SER A 254 -17.20 17.97 -24.68
C SER A 254 -15.85 17.24 -24.74
N LEU A 255 -15.85 15.92 -24.57
CA LEU A 255 -14.66 15.08 -24.65
C LEU A 255 -13.96 15.17 -26.01
N LYS A 256 -14.70 15.25 -27.11
CA LYS A 256 -14.13 15.41 -28.47
C LYS A 256 -13.30 16.68 -28.65
N LYS A 257 -13.54 17.71 -27.82
CA LYS A 257 -12.79 18.98 -27.85
C LYS A 257 -11.49 18.93 -27.05
N LYS A 258 -11.26 17.87 -26.26
CA LYS A 258 -10.07 17.75 -25.41
C LYS A 258 -8.86 17.26 -26.22
N PRO A 259 -7.67 17.85 -26.05
CA PRO A 259 -6.53 17.61 -26.93
C PRO A 259 -5.68 16.38 -26.57
N TYR A 260 -6.11 15.56 -25.60
CA TYR A 260 -5.28 14.53 -25.00
C TYR A 260 -5.85 13.12 -25.13
N LYS A 261 -4.93 12.14 -25.05
CA LYS A 261 -5.22 10.73 -25.35
C LYS A 261 -6.27 10.09 -24.45
N GLY A 262 -6.30 10.46 -23.16
CA GLY A 262 -7.28 9.94 -22.20
C GLY A 262 -8.72 10.19 -22.64
N ALA A 263 -9.04 11.37 -23.19
CA ALA A 263 -10.38 11.69 -23.68
C ALA A 263 -10.75 10.84 -24.91
N GLU A 264 -9.82 10.62 -25.84
CA GLU A 264 -10.04 9.77 -27.01
C GLU A 264 -10.40 8.33 -26.61
N ILE A 265 -9.67 7.77 -25.64
CA ILE A 265 -9.91 6.41 -25.15
C ILE A 265 -11.22 6.34 -24.36
N LEU A 266 -11.50 7.35 -23.52
CA LEU A 266 -12.74 7.44 -22.77
C LEU A 266 -13.98 7.47 -23.68
N ILE A 267 -13.93 8.21 -24.79
CA ILE A 267 -15.02 8.22 -25.80
C ILE A 267 -15.27 6.82 -26.34
N LYS A 268 -14.21 6.05 -26.63
CA LYS A 268 -14.32 4.67 -27.15
C LYS A 268 -14.97 3.72 -26.14
N LYS A 269 -14.71 3.91 -24.84
CA LYS A 269 -15.29 3.09 -23.75
C LYS A 269 -16.74 3.46 -23.40
N LEU A 270 -17.18 4.66 -23.76
CA LEU A 270 -18.57 5.12 -23.59
C LEU A 270 -19.48 4.75 -24.78
N GLN A 271 -18.97 4.03 -25.78
CA GLN A 271 -19.77 3.42 -26.85
C GLN A 271 -20.40 2.13 -26.35
#